data_AF-A0A914B9M5-F1
#
_entry.id   AF-A0A914B9M5-F1
#
_cell.length_a   1.000
_cell.length_b   1.000
_cell.length_c   1.000
_cell.angle_alpha   90.00
_cell.angle_beta   90.00
_cell.angle_gamma   90.00
#
_symmetry.space_group_name_H-M   'P 1'
#
loop_
_entity.id
_entity.type
_entity.pdbx_description
1 polymer ?
#
loop_
_entity_poly.entity_id
_entity_poly.type
_entity_poly.pdbx_seq_one_letter_code
_entity_poly.pdbx_strand_id
1 'polypeptide(L)'
;MGYKKAYGTTVDGDELFLRYRECFQAEGETASDYLTRLHQQLTRVVEADGVNIQQVNNVRVQQFCRGYLYNEELLMKLDLKRRNLAPNFVDLLREVQREEQRVLEKDSRRKTDKKEMPAAKRAAVMAQSTVVREDHRVKHLEEVVAQLQQQLSAALASPPSVTPRPAPRYPTRAPRKRPMVCFNCGQLGHRMEGCTNPRDAERVQQQMIARSQPPRGSGNDSGHQ
;
A
#
# COMPACT_ATOMS: atom_id res chain seq x y z
N MET A 1 -12.52 -56.47 -11.40
CA MET A 1 -12.05 -55.27 -12.13
C MET A 1 -11.61 -54.27 -11.09
N GLY A 2 -10.33 -53.99 -10.86
CA GLY A 2 -9.31 -53.59 -11.83
C GLY A 2 -8.82 -52.21 -11.38
N TYR A 3 -7.90 -52.21 -10.42
CA TYR A 3 -7.29 -51.04 -9.77
C TYR A 3 -6.42 -50.27 -10.77
N LYS A 4 -6.46 -48.93 -10.70
CA LYS A 4 -5.32 -48.00 -10.80
C LYS A 4 -5.84 -46.56 -10.84
N LYS A 5 -5.96 -45.93 -9.65
CA LYS A 5 -5.66 -44.49 -9.56
C LYS A 5 -4.17 -44.39 -9.82
N ALA A 6 -3.80 -43.99 -11.03
CA ALA A 6 -2.43 -43.65 -11.35
C ALA A 6 -2.10 -42.37 -10.58
N TYR A 7 -1.35 -42.50 -9.49
CA TYR A 7 -0.73 -41.37 -8.80
C TYR A 7 0.39 -40.82 -9.70
N GLY A 8 0.01 -40.07 -10.73
CA GLY A 8 0.87 -38.97 -11.17
C GLY A 8 0.55 -37.81 -10.25
N THR A 9 1.51 -37.35 -9.46
CA THR A 9 1.46 -36.00 -8.88
C THR A 9 1.58 -35.01 -10.03
N THR A 10 0.52 -34.86 -10.82
CA THR A 10 0.36 -33.70 -11.69
C THR A 10 0.31 -32.52 -10.74
N VAL A 11 1.36 -31.69 -10.74
CA VAL A 11 1.40 -30.49 -9.90
C VAL A 11 0.13 -29.71 -10.22
N ASP A 12 -0.70 -29.54 -9.20
CA ASP A 12 -2.02 -28.95 -9.35
C ASP A 12 -1.89 -27.48 -9.79
N GLY A 13 -2.85 -26.99 -10.56
CA GLY A 13 -2.87 -25.58 -11.01
C GLY A 13 -2.79 -24.62 -9.82
N ASP A 14 -3.45 -24.97 -8.72
CA ASP A 14 -3.43 -24.23 -7.46
C ASP A 14 -2.04 -24.24 -6.80
N GLU A 15 -1.33 -25.37 -6.82
CA GLU A 15 0.02 -25.46 -6.27
C GLU A 15 1.01 -24.63 -7.09
N LEU A 16 0.91 -24.69 -8.42
CA LEU A 16 1.70 -23.83 -9.31
C LEU A 16 1.38 -22.35 -9.07
N PHE A 17 0.11 -22.01 -8.84
CA PHE A 17 -0.29 -20.64 -8.58
C PHE A 17 0.26 -20.12 -7.25
N LEU A 18 0.27 -20.95 -6.20
CA LEU A 18 0.91 -20.59 -4.92
C LEU A 18 2.40 -20.28 -5.10
N ARG A 19 3.14 -21.14 -5.80
CA ARG A 19 4.57 -20.89 -6.11
C ARG A 19 4.77 -19.62 -6.93
N TYR A 20 3.89 -19.36 -7.91
CA TYR A 20 3.91 -18.12 -8.68
C TYR A 20 3.74 -16.88 -7.79
N ARG A 21 2.86 -16.94 -6.77
CA ARG A 21 2.65 -15.83 -5.83
C ARG A 21 3.83 -15.58 -4.90
N GLU A 22 4.68 -16.59 -4.71
CA GLU A 22 5.96 -16.52 -3.99
C GLU A 22 7.15 -16.17 -4.89
N CYS A 23 6.92 -15.92 -6.18
CA CYS A 23 7.98 -15.50 -7.09
C CYS A 23 8.28 -14.00 -6.90
N PHE A 24 9.35 -13.69 -6.18
CA PHE A 24 9.89 -12.34 -5.97
C PHE A 24 11.15 -12.12 -6.81
N GLN A 25 11.49 -10.84 -7.04
CA GLN A 25 12.72 -10.43 -7.70
C GLN A 25 13.93 -10.94 -6.93
N ALA A 26 14.86 -11.59 -7.64
CA ALA A 26 16.11 -12.06 -7.07
C ALA A 26 17.12 -10.91 -6.94
N GLU A 27 18.09 -11.06 -6.04
CA GLU A 27 19.15 -10.06 -5.87
C GLU A 27 19.91 -9.86 -7.18
N GLY A 28 20.05 -8.59 -7.60
CA GLY A 28 20.74 -8.21 -8.85
C GLY A 28 19.95 -8.50 -10.14
N GLU A 29 18.77 -9.10 -10.07
CA GLU A 29 17.93 -9.36 -11.24
C GLU A 29 17.34 -8.06 -11.81
N THR A 30 17.37 -7.90 -13.14
CA THR A 30 16.75 -6.73 -13.80
C THR A 30 15.22 -6.83 -13.76
N ALA A 31 14.52 -5.73 -14.04
CA ALA A 31 13.06 -5.74 -14.05
C ALA A 31 12.52 -6.57 -15.22
N SER A 32 13.18 -6.48 -16.39
CA SER A 32 12.82 -7.25 -17.57
C SER A 32 13.08 -8.76 -17.39
N ASP A 33 14.17 -9.15 -16.73
CA ASP A 33 14.44 -10.56 -16.41
C ASP A 33 13.43 -11.12 -15.42
N TYR A 34 13.15 -10.38 -14.33
CA TYR A 34 12.14 -10.75 -13.34
C TYR A 34 10.76 -10.93 -14.00
N LEU A 35 10.34 -9.98 -14.84
CA LEU A 35 9.06 -10.07 -15.55
C LEU A 35 8.99 -11.26 -16.50
N THR A 36 10.09 -11.60 -17.16
CA THR A 36 10.18 -12.76 -18.06
C THR A 36 10.07 -14.06 -17.28
N ARG A 37 10.74 -14.17 -16.13
CA ARG A 37 10.63 -15.32 -15.23
C ARG A 37 9.21 -15.48 -14.67
N LEU A 38 8.56 -14.37 -14.29
CA LEU A 38 7.14 -14.37 -13.90
C LEU A 38 6.24 -14.86 -15.03
N HIS A 39 6.48 -14.42 -16.27
CA HIS A 39 5.70 -14.86 -17.41
C HIS A 39 5.81 -16.38 -17.63
N GLN A 40 7.02 -16.93 -17.59
CA GLN A 40 7.24 -18.38 -17.73
C GLN A 40 6.52 -19.19 -16.65
N GLN A 41 6.55 -18.73 -15.39
CA GLN A 41 5.83 -19.35 -14.28
C GLN A 41 4.30 -19.28 -14.53
N LEU A 42 3.78 -18.12 -14.90
CA LEU A 42 2.35 -17.91 -15.12
C LEU A 42 1.83 -18.73 -16.31
N THR A 43 2.61 -18.92 -17.37
CA THR A 43 2.23 -19.78 -18.49
C THR A 43 1.99 -21.21 -18.03
N ARG A 44 2.87 -21.76 -17.17
CA ARG A 44 2.68 -23.10 -16.59
C ARG A 44 1.43 -23.19 -15.71
N VAL A 45 1.12 -22.13 -14.96
CA VAL A 45 -0.11 -22.04 -14.16
C VAL A 45 -1.35 -22.10 -15.06
N VAL A 46 -1.34 -21.36 -16.18
CA VAL A 46 -2.45 -21.33 -17.14
C VAL A 46 -2.60 -22.68 -17.85
N GLU A 47 -1.50 -23.32 -18.25
CA GLU A 47 -1.50 -24.66 -18.86
C GLU A 47 -2.06 -25.74 -17.91
N ALA A 48 -1.99 -25.50 -16.59
CA ALA A 48 -2.55 -26.36 -15.56
C ALA A 48 -3.91 -25.87 -15.01
N ASP A 49 -4.60 -24.96 -15.73
CA ASP A 49 -5.90 -24.39 -15.35
C ASP A 49 -5.95 -23.66 -13.98
N GLY A 50 -4.80 -23.27 -13.42
CA GLY A 50 -4.73 -22.56 -12.13
C GLY A 50 -5.15 -21.08 -12.19
N VAL A 51 -5.23 -20.48 -13.38
CA VAL A 51 -5.70 -19.09 -13.59
C VAL A 51 -6.49 -19.00 -14.89
N ASN A 52 -7.64 -18.31 -14.85
CA ASN A 52 -8.43 -18.02 -16.05
C ASN A 52 -7.65 -17.13 -17.03
N ILE A 53 -7.65 -17.49 -18.32
CA ILE A 53 -6.94 -16.78 -19.40
C ILE A 53 -7.26 -15.27 -19.44
N GLN A 54 -8.50 -14.88 -19.13
CA GLN A 54 -8.93 -13.47 -19.10
C GLN A 54 -8.27 -12.67 -17.96
N GLN A 55 -7.82 -13.35 -16.90
CA GLN A 55 -7.21 -12.74 -15.71
C GLN A 55 -5.68 -12.68 -15.78
N VAL A 56 -5.05 -13.37 -16.73
CA VAL A 56 -3.59 -13.54 -16.82
C VAL A 56 -2.84 -12.21 -16.77
N ASN A 57 -3.29 -11.20 -17.52
CA ASN A 57 -2.61 -9.90 -17.53
C ASN A 57 -2.73 -9.18 -16.18
N ASN A 58 -3.89 -9.25 -15.54
CA ASN A 58 -4.11 -8.67 -14.22
C ASN A 58 -3.26 -9.36 -13.16
N VAL A 59 -3.24 -10.69 -13.16
CA VAL A 59 -2.43 -11.51 -12.25
C VAL A 59 -0.93 -11.24 -12.44
N ARG A 60 -0.47 -11.08 -13.70
CA ARG A 60 0.91 -10.69 -14.03
C ARG A 60 1.26 -9.34 -13.43
N VAL A 61 0.47 -8.31 -13.71
CA VAL A 61 0.71 -6.95 -13.25
C VAL A 61 0.69 -6.87 -11.72
N GLN A 62 -0.27 -7.53 -11.08
CA GLN A 62 -0.36 -7.58 -9.62
C GLN A 62 0.88 -8.22 -8.99
N GLN A 63 1.35 -9.35 -9.52
CA GLN A 63 2.54 -10.01 -8.99
C GLN A 63 3.81 -9.21 -9.28
N PHE A 64 3.93 -8.61 -10.47
CA PHE A 64 5.06 -7.75 -10.79
C PHE A 64 5.15 -6.56 -9.82
N CYS A 65 4.03 -5.88 -9.56
CA CYS A 65 3.99 -4.75 -8.61
C CYS A 65 4.25 -5.16 -7.16
N ARG A 66 3.93 -6.40 -6.77
CA ARG A 66 4.15 -6.93 -5.43
C ARG A 66 5.57 -7.42 -5.23
N GLY A 67 6.13 -8.09 -6.23
CA GLY A 67 7.37 -8.84 -6.10
C GLY A 67 8.60 -8.17 -6.71
N TYR A 68 8.47 -6.99 -7.32
CA TYR A 68 9.61 -6.15 -7.70
C TYR A 68 10.07 -5.31 -6.51
N LEU A 69 11.31 -5.53 -6.04
CA LEU A 69 11.77 -5.13 -4.69
C LEU A 69 12.80 -3.99 -4.69
N TYR A 70 13.66 -3.89 -5.69
CA TYR A 70 14.89 -3.08 -5.57
C TYR A 70 14.81 -1.68 -6.21
N ASN A 71 13.70 -1.33 -6.87
CA ASN A 71 13.57 -0.02 -7.55
C ASN A 71 12.12 0.46 -7.61
N GLU A 72 11.66 1.12 -6.55
CA GLU A 72 10.29 1.67 -6.50
C GLU A 72 10.05 2.79 -7.52
N GLU A 73 11.08 3.53 -7.92
CA GLU A 73 10.97 4.64 -8.88
C GLU A 73 10.46 4.14 -10.24
N LEU A 74 10.92 2.97 -10.70
CA LEU A 74 10.45 2.36 -11.94
C LEU A 74 8.95 2.02 -11.85
N LEU A 75 8.46 1.49 -10.71
CA LEU A 75 7.02 1.20 -10.54
C LEU A 75 6.18 2.47 -10.55
N MET A 76 6.67 3.56 -9.96
CA MET A 76 5.97 4.86 -9.98
C MET A 76 5.81 5.39 -11.41
N LYS A 77 6.84 5.24 -12.25
CA LYS A 77 6.81 5.70 -13.64
C LYS A 77 5.93 4.85 -14.54
N LEU A 78 5.86 3.53 -14.29
CA LEU A 78 4.94 2.66 -15.00
C LEU A 78 3.49 2.89 -14.56
N ASP A 79 3.26 3.34 -13.32
CA ASP A 79 1.93 3.67 -12.77
C ASP A 79 0.86 2.57 -13.00
N LEU A 80 1.29 1.30 -12.97
CA LEU A 80 0.46 0.15 -13.35
C LEU A 80 -0.79 0.00 -12.47
N LYS A 81 -0.71 0.43 -11.21
CA LYS A 81 -1.81 0.33 -10.23
C LYS A 81 -3.00 1.24 -10.55
N ARG A 82 -2.82 2.29 -11.35
CA ARG A 82 -3.89 3.25 -11.71
C ARG A 82 -4.53 2.97 -13.06
N ARG A 83 -4.03 1.98 -13.82
CA ARG A 83 -4.54 1.66 -15.15
C ARG A 83 -5.84 0.88 -15.07
N ASN A 84 -6.81 1.25 -15.91
CA ASN A 84 -8.09 0.54 -16.03
C ASN A 84 -7.94 -0.84 -16.69
N LEU A 85 -6.96 -0.98 -17.60
CA LEU A 85 -6.67 -2.23 -18.31
C LEU A 85 -5.21 -2.63 -18.08
N ALA A 86 -5.01 -3.86 -17.63
CA ALA A 86 -3.68 -4.42 -17.44
C ALA A 86 -3.02 -4.69 -18.82
N PRO A 87 -1.80 -4.17 -19.07
CA PRO A 87 -1.08 -4.47 -20.29
C PRO A 87 -0.81 -5.97 -20.43
N ASN A 88 -0.77 -6.45 -21.67
CA ASN A 88 -0.27 -7.79 -21.94
C ASN A 88 1.25 -7.86 -21.69
N PHE A 89 1.80 -9.08 -21.76
CA PHE A 89 3.22 -9.31 -21.48
C PHE A 89 4.15 -8.47 -22.35
N VAL A 90 3.89 -8.41 -23.67
CA VAL A 90 4.77 -7.76 -24.63
C VAL A 90 4.79 -6.24 -24.42
N ASP A 91 3.62 -5.65 -24.21
CA ASP A 91 3.52 -4.21 -23.97
C ASP A 91 4.17 -3.82 -22.63
N LEU A 92 3.92 -4.60 -21.58
CA LEU A 92 4.56 -4.38 -20.28
C LEU A 92 6.08 -4.53 -20.37
N LEU A 93 6.58 -5.55 -21.05
CA LEU A 93 8.02 -5.77 -21.23
C LEU A 93 8.67 -4.60 -21.98
N ARG A 94 8.04 -4.12 -23.06
CA ARG A 94 8.53 -2.96 -23.83
C ARG A 94 8.60 -1.71 -22.97
N GLU A 95 7.60 -1.47 -22.13
CA GLU A 95 7.58 -0.34 -21.21
C GLU A 95 8.66 -0.43 -20.13
N VAL A 96 8.83 -1.61 -19.54
CA VAL A 96 9.89 -1.89 -18.55
C VAL A 96 11.27 -1.63 -19.16
N GLN A 97 11.57 -2.21 -20.31
CA GLN A 97 12.85 -2.04 -21.01
C GLN A 97 13.13 -0.57 -21.36
N ARG A 98 12.11 0.17 -21.80
CA ARG A 98 12.23 1.60 -22.08
C ARG A 98 12.62 2.38 -20.83
N GLU A 99 12.05 2.03 -19.68
CA GLU A 99 12.36 2.73 -18.43
C GLU A 99 13.73 2.33 -17.86
N GLU A 100 14.14 1.07 -18.02
CA GLU A 100 15.51 0.62 -17.70
C GLU A 100 16.55 1.40 -18.54
N GLN A 101 16.29 1.55 -19.85
CA GLN A 101 17.19 2.29 -20.75
C GLN A 101 17.34 3.77 -20.36
N ARG A 102 16.25 4.42 -19.92
CA ARG A 102 16.30 5.81 -19.41
C ARG A 102 17.17 5.95 -18.17
N VAL A 103 17.19 4.95 -17.29
CA VAL A 103 18.06 4.95 -16.11
C VAL A 103 19.52 4.84 -16.54
N LEU A 104 19.83 3.92 -17.46
CA LEU A 104 21.17 3.76 -18.01
C LEU A 104 21.69 5.04 -18.70
N GLU A 105 20.85 5.72 -19.47
CA GLU A 105 21.18 6.98 -20.13
C GLU A 105 21.43 8.14 -19.16
N LYS A 106 20.68 8.19 -18.05
CA LYS A 106 20.92 9.19 -16.98
C LYS A 106 22.25 8.91 -16.27
N ASP A 107 22.54 7.66 -16.00
CA ASP A 107 23.80 7.27 -15.36
C ASP A 107 25.01 7.47 -16.28
N SER A 108 24.86 7.27 -17.59
CA SER A 108 25.93 7.55 -18.55
C SER A 108 26.21 9.05 -18.66
N ARG A 109 25.18 9.90 -18.75
CA ARG A 109 25.32 11.37 -18.72
C ARG A 109 26.00 11.86 -17.43
N ARG A 110 25.57 11.34 -16.27
CA ARG A 110 26.22 11.65 -14.98
C ARG A 110 27.69 11.23 -14.92
N LYS A 111 28.07 10.17 -15.64
CA LYS A 111 29.46 9.71 -15.74
C LYS A 111 30.28 10.57 -16.71
N THR A 112 29.71 11.00 -17.85
CA THR A 112 30.39 11.87 -18.83
C THR A 112 30.53 13.30 -18.33
N ASP A 113 29.51 13.87 -17.70
CA ASP A 113 29.56 15.21 -17.08
C ASP A 113 30.63 15.31 -15.99
N LYS A 114 30.92 14.18 -15.32
CA LYS A 114 32.02 14.08 -14.35
C LYS A 114 33.40 14.01 -15.00
N LYS A 115 33.50 13.63 -16.28
CA LYS A 115 34.75 13.38 -17.00
C LYS A 115 35.16 14.53 -17.94
N GLU A 116 34.22 15.37 -18.38
CA GLU A 116 34.47 16.43 -19.40
C GLU A 116 34.59 17.86 -18.85
N MET A 117 34.53 18.08 -17.53
CA MET A 117 34.62 19.43 -16.98
C MET A 117 36.06 19.77 -16.52
N PRO A 118 36.73 20.78 -17.10
CA PRO A 118 38.09 21.15 -16.72
C PRO A 118 38.12 21.55 -15.23
N ALA A 119 39.12 21.08 -14.50
CA ALA A 119 39.22 21.16 -13.04
C ALA A 119 39.00 22.58 -12.47
N ALA A 120 39.38 23.63 -13.22
CA ALA A 120 39.18 25.02 -12.84
C ALA A 120 37.69 25.44 -12.74
N LYS A 121 36.79 24.84 -13.54
CA LYS A 121 35.34 25.12 -13.47
C LYS A 121 34.63 24.33 -12.37
N ARG A 122 35.20 23.20 -11.91
CA ARG A 122 34.65 22.40 -10.80
C ARG A 122 34.71 23.15 -9.47
N ALA A 123 35.80 23.87 -9.20
CA ALA A 123 35.94 24.64 -7.97
C ALA A 123 34.92 25.80 -7.91
N ALA A 124 34.72 26.53 -9.01
CA ALA A 124 33.79 27.65 -9.06
C ALA A 124 32.31 27.22 -9.02
N VAL A 125 31.93 26.15 -9.72
CA VAL A 125 30.54 25.66 -9.78
C VAL A 125 30.15 24.88 -8.53
N MET A 126 31.06 24.08 -7.94
CA MET A 126 30.78 23.47 -6.63
C MET A 126 30.73 24.51 -5.52
N ALA A 127 31.66 25.46 -5.46
CA ALA A 127 31.59 26.53 -4.46
C ALA A 127 30.31 27.36 -4.60
N GLN A 128 29.86 27.71 -5.81
CA GLN A 128 28.60 28.45 -5.97
C GLN A 128 27.36 27.59 -5.67
N SER A 129 27.33 26.33 -6.08
CA SER A 129 26.15 25.47 -5.90
C SER A 129 26.01 24.92 -4.48
N THR A 130 27.12 24.65 -3.78
CA THR A 130 27.08 24.28 -2.35
C THR A 130 26.74 25.50 -1.50
N VAL A 131 27.35 26.66 -1.77
CA VAL A 131 27.05 27.88 -1.01
C VAL A 131 25.58 28.27 -1.17
N VAL A 132 25.01 28.25 -2.38
CA VAL A 132 23.58 28.56 -2.60
C VAL A 132 22.66 27.53 -1.93
N ARG A 133 22.97 26.23 -2.01
CA ARG A 133 22.17 25.19 -1.33
C ARG A 133 22.28 25.28 0.20
N GLU A 134 23.45 25.62 0.72
CA GLU A 134 23.68 25.80 2.14
C GLU A 134 22.99 27.08 2.64
N ASP A 135 23.04 28.18 1.89
CA ASP A 135 22.30 29.42 2.20
C ASP A 135 20.79 29.19 2.28
N HIS A 136 20.22 28.48 1.31
CA HIS A 136 18.79 28.15 1.34
C HIS A 136 18.43 27.21 2.49
N ARG A 137 19.30 26.25 2.83
CA ARG A 137 19.10 25.35 3.98
C ARG A 137 19.24 26.11 5.30
N VAL A 138 20.22 27.00 5.43
CA VAL A 138 20.44 27.82 6.62
C VAL A 138 19.25 28.75 6.82
N LYS A 139 18.80 29.48 5.79
CA LYS A 139 17.59 30.32 5.87
C LYS A 139 16.35 29.53 6.28
N HIS A 140 16.13 28.35 5.69
CA HIS A 140 15.02 27.49 6.06
C HIS A 140 15.14 26.96 7.50
N LEU A 141 16.35 26.63 7.96
CA LEU A 141 16.60 26.19 9.34
C LEU A 141 16.40 27.34 10.32
N GLU A 142 16.85 28.55 10.00
CA GLU A 142 16.61 29.75 10.80
C GLU A 142 15.11 30.05 10.93
N GLU A 143 14.35 29.92 9.84
CA GLU A 143 12.91 30.11 9.85
C GLU A 143 12.18 29.05 10.69
N VAL A 144 12.59 27.77 10.57
CA VAL A 144 12.05 26.68 11.39
C VAL A 144 12.41 26.86 12.87
N VAL A 145 13.63 27.30 13.18
CA VAL A 145 14.06 27.57 14.57
C VAL A 145 13.28 28.76 15.16
N ALA A 146 13.07 29.82 14.39
CA ALA A 146 12.27 30.97 14.83
C ALA A 146 10.82 30.57 15.10
N GLN A 147 10.20 29.78 14.21
CA GLN A 147 8.85 29.24 14.43
C GLN A 147 8.78 28.33 15.65
N LEU A 148 9.77 27.46 15.86
CA LEU A 148 9.84 26.59 17.04
C LEU A 148 10.02 27.39 18.34
N GLN A 149 10.88 28.40 18.35
CA GLN A 149 11.06 29.29 19.50
C GLN A 149 9.78 30.08 19.81
N GLN A 150 9.03 30.50 18.78
CA GLN A 150 7.73 31.16 18.95
C GLN A 150 6.66 30.20 19.50
N GLN A 151 6.65 28.93 19.06
CA GLN A 151 5.73 27.92 19.59
C GLN A 151 6.04 27.58 21.06
N LEU A 152 7.32 27.47 21.42
CA LEU A 152 7.75 27.21 22.80
C LEU A 152 7.46 28.40 23.72
N SER A 153 7.70 29.64 23.28
CA SER A 153 7.38 30.82 24.09
C SER A 153 5.87 31.00 24.28
N ALA A 154 5.06 30.72 23.26
CA ALA A 154 3.60 30.71 23.38
C ALA A 154 3.11 29.60 24.34
N ALA A 155 3.71 28.41 24.30
CA ALA A 155 3.37 27.31 25.19
C ALA A 155 3.79 27.55 26.65
N LEU A 156 4.90 28.26 26.88
CA LEU A 156 5.40 28.59 28.23
C LEU A 156 4.79 29.86 28.83
N ALA A 157 4.30 30.79 27.99
CA ALA A 157 3.60 32.01 28.42
C ALA A 157 2.09 31.81 28.67
N SER A 158 1.56 30.65 28.30
CA SER A 158 0.15 30.30 28.56
C SER A 158 0.04 29.65 29.96
N PRO A 159 -0.71 30.21 30.92
CA PRO A 159 -1.07 29.46 32.13
C PRO A 159 -1.94 28.25 31.73
N PRO A 160 -1.91 27.13 32.49
CA PRO A 160 -2.79 26.00 32.24
C PRO A 160 -4.25 26.46 32.42
N SER A 161 -4.87 26.82 31.30
CA SER A 161 -6.28 27.16 31.25
C SER A 161 -7.06 25.85 31.28
N VAL A 162 -7.38 25.39 32.49
CA VAL A 162 -8.48 24.44 32.71
C VAL A 162 -9.76 25.21 32.45
N THR A 163 -10.14 25.34 31.19
CA THR A 163 -11.49 25.75 30.80
C THR A 163 -12.21 24.54 30.21
N PRO A 164 -13.47 24.28 30.61
CA PRO A 164 -14.25 23.22 29.98
C PRO A 164 -14.47 23.60 28.52
N ARG A 165 -13.96 22.78 27.60
CA ARG A 165 -14.14 22.96 26.16
C ARG A 165 -15.66 23.02 25.84
N PRO A 166 -16.17 24.09 25.21
CA PRO A 166 -17.54 24.12 24.74
C PRO A 166 -17.72 23.06 23.65
N ALA A 167 -18.74 22.22 23.81
CA ALA A 167 -19.08 21.20 22.84
C ALA A 167 -19.34 21.81 21.46
N PRO A 168 -18.83 21.20 20.37
CA PRO A 168 -19.13 21.69 19.02
C PRO A 168 -20.62 21.48 18.72
N ARG A 169 -21.32 22.57 18.40
CA ARG A 169 -22.69 22.54 17.89
C ARG A 169 -22.67 22.11 16.43
N TYR A 170 -22.65 20.80 16.23
CA TYR A 170 -23.11 20.20 14.97
C TYR A 170 -24.63 20.01 15.03
N PRO A 171 -25.35 20.15 13.91
CA PRO A 171 -26.72 19.64 13.85
C PRO A 171 -26.68 18.13 14.14
N THR A 172 -27.13 17.76 15.34
CA THR A 172 -27.16 16.39 15.84
C THR A 172 -28.18 15.58 15.06
N ARG A 173 -27.73 14.95 13.97
CA ARG A 173 -28.24 13.62 13.66
C ARG A 173 -27.34 12.63 14.37
N ALA A 174 -27.77 12.20 15.55
CA ALA A 174 -27.01 11.31 16.42
C ALA A 174 -26.47 10.10 15.61
N PRO A 175 -25.15 9.88 15.54
CA PRO A 175 -24.66 8.59 15.11
C PRO A 175 -25.08 7.63 16.22
N ARG A 176 -25.99 6.70 15.92
CA ARG A 176 -26.34 5.61 16.83
C ARG A 176 -25.05 4.81 17.10
N LYS A 177 -24.28 5.21 18.12
CA LYS A 177 -23.14 4.43 18.60
C LYS A 177 -23.72 3.10 19.03
N ARG A 178 -23.48 2.05 18.22
CA ARG A 178 -23.95 0.70 18.50
C ARG A 178 -23.47 0.34 19.91
N PRO A 179 -24.37 0.02 20.85
CA PRO A 179 -23.98 -0.12 22.25
C PRO A 179 -22.93 -1.23 22.40
N MET A 180 -21.93 -0.96 23.24
CA MET A 180 -20.81 -1.86 23.48
C MET A 180 -21.28 -3.03 24.35
N VAL A 181 -20.96 -4.25 23.92
CA VAL A 181 -21.37 -5.50 24.56
C VAL A 181 -20.22 -6.07 25.37
N CYS A 182 -20.52 -6.59 26.55
CA CYS A 182 -19.54 -7.24 27.41
C CYS A 182 -19.18 -8.62 26.85
N PHE A 183 -17.90 -8.90 26.65
CA PHE A 183 -17.43 -10.19 26.12
C PHE A 183 -17.44 -11.34 27.14
N ASN A 184 -17.78 -11.06 28.41
CA ASN A 184 -17.94 -12.09 29.44
C ASN A 184 -19.39 -12.59 29.53
N CYS A 185 -20.35 -11.67 29.65
CA CYS A 185 -21.75 -12.00 29.89
C CYS A 185 -22.71 -11.54 28.78
N GLY A 186 -22.26 -10.80 27.77
CA GLY A 186 -23.11 -10.34 26.65
C GLY A 186 -24.01 -9.13 26.93
N GLN A 187 -24.05 -8.60 28.17
CA GLN A 187 -24.81 -7.38 28.49
C GLN A 187 -24.16 -6.10 27.95
N LEU A 188 -24.97 -5.08 27.73
CA LEU A 188 -24.53 -3.77 27.24
C LEU A 188 -24.01 -2.88 28.39
N GLY A 189 -23.10 -1.97 28.07
CA GLY A 189 -22.73 -0.85 28.95
C GLY A 189 -21.49 -1.05 29.84
N HIS A 190 -20.90 -2.24 29.88
CA HIS A 190 -19.65 -2.51 30.61
C HIS A 190 -18.72 -3.45 29.84
N ARG A 191 -17.45 -3.50 30.23
CA ARG A 191 -16.42 -4.41 29.66
C ARG A 191 -16.14 -5.57 30.64
N MET A 192 -15.51 -6.62 30.13
CA MET A 192 -15.04 -7.78 30.90
C MET A 192 -14.29 -7.39 32.19
N GLU A 193 -13.48 -6.33 32.15
CA GLU A 193 -12.69 -5.82 33.29
C GLU A 193 -13.53 -5.36 34.49
N GLY A 194 -14.82 -5.01 34.30
CA GLY A 194 -15.74 -4.59 35.35
C GLY A 194 -16.99 -5.46 35.46
N CYS A 195 -16.94 -6.70 34.94
CA CYS A 195 -18.11 -7.57 34.89
C CYS A 195 -18.24 -8.41 36.16
N THR A 196 -19.36 -8.27 36.87
CA THR A 196 -19.71 -9.07 38.05
C THR A 196 -20.62 -10.26 37.74
N ASN A 197 -21.05 -10.41 36.48
CA ASN A 197 -21.95 -11.48 36.05
C ASN A 197 -21.19 -12.77 35.71
N PRO A 198 -21.82 -13.95 35.87
CA PRO A 198 -21.25 -15.21 35.39
C PRO A 198 -21.06 -15.20 33.87
N ARG A 199 -20.09 -15.99 33.40
CA ARG A 199 -19.75 -16.09 31.98
C ARG A 199 -20.91 -16.74 31.21
N ASP A 200 -21.33 -16.10 30.13
CA ASP A 200 -22.41 -16.55 29.26
C ASP A 200 -21.98 -16.41 27.81
N ALA A 201 -21.45 -17.51 27.26
CA ALA A 201 -20.89 -17.54 25.91
C ALA A 201 -21.98 -17.48 24.82
N GLU A 202 -23.15 -18.05 25.10
CA GLU A 202 -24.25 -18.13 24.13
C GLU A 202 -24.81 -16.73 23.85
N ARG A 203 -25.04 -15.95 24.91
CA ARG A 203 -25.55 -14.58 24.77
C ARG A 203 -24.54 -13.65 24.08
N VAL A 204 -23.24 -13.84 24.33
CA VAL A 204 -22.18 -13.10 23.63
C VAL A 204 -22.20 -13.41 22.14
N GLN A 205 -22.32 -14.69 21.76
CA GLN A 205 -22.34 -15.12 20.36
C GLN A 205 -23.57 -14.58 19.62
N GLN A 206 -24.77 -14.69 20.19
CA GLN A 206 -26.00 -14.13 19.61
C GLN A 206 -25.87 -12.62 19.36
N GLN A 207 -25.26 -11.90 20.29
CA GLN A 207 -25.09 -10.46 20.19
C GLN A 207 -24.03 -10.03 19.16
N MET A 208 -22.99 -10.84 18.93
CA MET A 208 -22.01 -10.62 17.85
C MET A 208 -22.65 -10.84 16.47
N ILE A 209 -23.43 -11.90 16.32
CA ILE A 209 -24.17 -12.20 15.08
C ILE A 209 -25.19 -11.10 14.76
N ALA A 210 -25.93 -10.61 15.77
CA ALA A 210 -26.86 -9.50 15.60
C ALA A 210 -26.16 -8.19 15.19
N ARG A 211 -24.89 -7.99 15.57
CA ARG A 211 -24.10 -6.81 15.18
C ARG A 211 -23.52 -6.91 13.77
N SER A 212 -23.21 -8.10 13.28
CA SER A 212 -22.66 -8.29 11.94
C SER A 212 -23.72 -8.21 10.83
N GLN A 213 -25.01 -8.28 11.16
CA GLN A 213 -26.09 -8.08 10.19
C GLN A 213 -26.37 -6.58 9.93
N PRO A 214 -26.54 -6.16 8.66
CA PRO A 214 -26.95 -4.80 8.33
C PRO A 214 -28.38 -4.52 8.84
N PRO A 215 -28.72 -3.27 9.21
CA PRO A 215 -30.09 -2.96 9.63
C PRO A 215 -31.05 -3.24 8.47
N ARG A 216 -32.12 -4.00 8.71
CA ARG A 216 -33.18 -4.20 7.72
C ARG A 216 -33.76 -2.83 7.38
N GLY A 217 -33.63 -2.44 6.11
CA GLY A 217 -34.11 -1.14 5.62
C GLY A 217 -35.62 -1.03 5.79
N SER A 218 -36.06 -0.02 6.53
CA SER A 218 -37.42 0.49 6.47
C SER A 218 -37.62 1.12 5.09
N GLY A 219 -38.41 0.48 4.24
CA GLY A 219 -38.83 1.02 2.95
C GLY A 219 -39.71 2.24 3.15
N ASN A 220 -39.32 3.37 2.55
CA ASN A 220 -40.21 4.51 2.40
C ASN A 220 -40.85 4.45 1.02
N ASP A 221 -42.16 4.22 1.06
CA ASP A 221 -43.13 4.54 0.01
C ASP A 221 -43.10 6.05 -0.26
N SER A 222 -43.08 6.43 -1.54
CA SER A 222 -43.27 7.81 -1.98
C SER A 222 -43.93 7.77 -3.36
N GLY A 223 -45.22 7.51 -3.37
CA GLY A 223 -46.09 7.90 -4.47
C GLY A 223 -46.30 9.42 -4.44
N HIS A 224 -45.97 10.09 -5.54
CA HIS A 224 -46.52 11.41 -5.85
C HIS A 224 -47.05 11.37 -7.29
N GLN A 225 -48.35 11.62 -7.39
CA GLN A 225 -49.07 12.05 -8.60
C GLN A 225 -48.85 13.55 -8.80
#